data_AF-A0A7V5CZA1-F1
#
_entry.id   AF-A0A7V5CZA1-F1
#
_cell.length_a   1.000
_cell.length_b   1.000
_cell.length_c   1.000
_cell.angle_alpha   90.00
_cell.angle_beta   90.00
_cell.angle_gamma   90.00
#
_symmetry.space_group_name_H-M   'P 1'
#
loop_
_entity.id
_entity.type
_entity.pdbx_description
1 polymer ?
#
loop_
_entity_poly.entity_id
_entity_poly.type
_entity_poly.pdbx_seq_one_letter_code
_entity_poly.pdbx_strand_id
1 'polypeptide(L)'
;MLREDGILLPTTYFDSARQQFMPSATTPAQQARNYLQRHWTYCEPKNAAANPGNIFDRIQSHFLCISGMAFQDAWNIDLQRLRRCCVHVLAAPGQLIPFCAYYMTDISGRRLFDVHRQAMLSARRCTCS
;
A
#
# COMPACT_ATOMS: atom_id res chain seq x y z
N MET A 1 -2.54 12.33 -11.55
CA MET A 1 -2.19 12.81 -12.88
C MET A 1 -1.26 11.82 -13.53
N LEU A 2 -1.65 11.26 -14.69
CA LEU A 2 -0.79 10.42 -15.51
C LEU A 2 0.13 11.34 -16.33
N ARG A 3 1.44 11.18 -16.18
CA ARG A 3 2.45 11.91 -16.96
C ARG A 3 2.75 11.18 -18.28
N GLU A 4 3.35 11.90 -19.22
CA GLU A 4 3.74 11.37 -20.54
C GLU A 4 4.75 10.21 -20.47
N ASP A 5 5.49 10.11 -19.37
CA ASP A 5 6.40 9.01 -19.06
C ASP A 5 5.69 7.76 -18.50
N GLY A 6 4.35 7.74 -18.49
CA GLY A 6 3.52 6.64 -18.01
C GLY A 6 3.42 6.55 -16.49
N ILE A 7 3.92 7.56 -15.76
CA ILE A 7 3.93 7.57 -14.30
C ILE A 7 2.66 8.23 -13.75
N LEU A 8 1.98 7.53 -12.83
CA LEU A 8 0.85 8.08 -12.08
C LEU A 8 1.35 8.84 -10.84
N LEU A 9 1.15 10.16 -10.82
CA LEU A 9 1.40 10.99 -9.64
C LEU A 9 0.09 11.30 -8.90
N PRO A 10 0.03 11.15 -7.57
CA PRO A 10 -1.08 11.69 -6.78
C PRO A 10 -1.12 13.22 -6.92
N THR A 11 -2.32 13.77 -7.04
CA THR A 11 -2.57 15.23 -7.17
C THR A 11 -2.51 15.97 -5.84
N THR A 12 -2.41 15.23 -4.73
CA THR A 12 -2.14 15.75 -3.39
C THR A 12 -0.69 15.41 -3.02
N TYR A 13 0.04 16.35 -2.40
CA TYR A 13 1.46 16.18 -2.03
C TYR A 13 2.42 15.89 -3.19
N PHE A 14 2.43 16.76 -4.21
CA PHE A 14 3.31 16.64 -5.39
C PHE A 14 4.81 16.45 -5.06
N ASP A 15 5.33 17.16 -4.05
CA ASP A 15 6.75 17.09 -3.70
C ASP A 15 7.14 15.78 -2.99
N SER A 16 6.26 15.26 -2.13
CA SER A 16 6.46 13.96 -1.47
C SER A 16 6.30 12.80 -2.46
N ALA A 17 5.40 12.94 -3.44
CA ALA A 17 5.22 11.97 -4.51
C ALA A 17 6.45 11.88 -5.44
N ARG A 18 7.11 13.02 -5.70
CA ARG A 18 8.38 13.06 -6.45
C ARG A 18 9.48 12.27 -5.76
N GLN A 19 9.58 12.35 -4.43
CA GLN A 19 10.60 11.61 -3.66
C GLN A 19 10.39 10.09 -3.69
N GLN A 20 9.16 9.61 -3.89
CA GLN A 20 8.90 8.18 -4.06
C GLN A 20 9.41 7.63 -5.41
N PHE A 21 9.74 8.48 -6.38
CA PHE A 21 10.15 8.06 -7.72
C PHE A 21 11.67 8.04 -7.95
N MET A 22 12.46 8.48 -6.98
CA MET A 22 13.91 8.35 -7.01
C MET A 22 14.32 6.96 -6.50
N PRO A 23 15.30 6.28 -7.11
CA PRO A 23 15.90 5.09 -6.51
C PRO A 23 16.53 5.49 -5.18
N SER A 24 15.82 5.22 -4.09
CA SER A 24 16.36 5.38 -2.74
C SER A 24 17.40 4.29 -2.52
N ALA A 25 18.51 4.62 -1.86
CA ALA A 25 19.50 3.64 -1.41
C ALA A 25 18.91 2.59 -0.42
N THR A 26 17.66 2.78 0.02
CA THR A 26 16.98 1.94 1.01
C THR A 26 15.91 1.05 0.37
N THR A 27 15.72 -0.15 0.92
CA THR A 27 14.69 -1.08 0.44
C THR A 27 13.28 -0.51 0.67
N PRO A 28 12.26 -0.87 -0.15
CA PRO A 28 10.89 -0.41 0.05
C PRO A 28 10.33 -0.71 1.45
N ALA A 29 10.70 -1.86 2.01
CA ALA A 29 10.34 -2.22 3.39
C ALA A 29 10.95 -1.26 4.42
N GLN A 30 12.20 -0.84 4.22
CA GLN A 30 12.86 0.11 5.11
C GLN A 30 12.27 1.52 4.97
N GLN A 31 11.93 1.95 3.76
CA GLN A 31 11.20 3.20 3.54
C GLN A 31 9.86 3.21 4.29
N ALA A 32 9.09 2.11 4.21
CA ALA A 32 7.83 1.98 4.94
C ALA A 32 8.03 2.04 6.47
N ARG A 33 9.04 1.34 7.00
CA ARG A 33 9.39 1.40 8.44
C ARG A 33 9.75 2.82 8.89
N ASN A 34 10.57 3.53 8.11
CA ASN A 34 10.97 4.91 8.42
C ASN A 34 9.78 5.88 8.43
N TYR A 35 8.79 5.67 7.55
CA TYR A 35 7.55 6.43 7.58
C TYR A 35 6.74 6.13 8.85
N LEU A 36 6.52 4.85 9.16
CA LEU A 36 5.77 4.44 10.35
C LEU A 36 6.42 4.93 11.64
N GLN A 37 7.75 4.86 11.76
CA GLN A 37 8.47 5.37 12.95
C GLN A 37 8.27 6.87 13.19
N ARG A 38 7.98 7.66 12.16
CA ARG A 38 7.74 9.10 12.28
C ARG A 38 6.30 9.45 12.60
N HIS A 39 5.36 8.67 12.05
CA HIS A 39 3.93 9.01 12.07
C HIS A 39 3.10 8.16 13.03
N TRP A 40 3.62 7.01 13.43
CA TRP A 40 2.97 6.03 14.32
C TRP A 40 3.68 5.98 15.68
N THR A 41 3.84 7.16 16.26
CA THR A 41 4.41 7.34 17.60
C THR A 41 3.28 7.57 18.58
N TYR A 42 3.30 6.82 19.69
CA TYR A 42 2.45 7.12 20.82
C TYR A 42 2.89 8.46 21.42
N CYS A 43 2.00 9.43 21.45
CA CYS A 43 2.23 10.70 22.12
C CYS A 43 1.81 10.55 23.58
N GLU A 44 2.78 10.52 24.49
CA GLU A 44 2.49 10.64 25.91
C GLU A 44 1.68 11.92 26.16
N PRO A 45 0.54 11.84 26.87
CA PRO A 45 -0.23 13.03 27.21
C PRO A 45 0.64 13.92 28.10
N LYS A 46 1.06 15.09 27.58
CA LYS A 46 1.75 16.09 28.41
C LYS A 46 0.79 16.52 29.53
N ASN A 47 1.25 16.45 30.78
CA ASN A 47 0.51 17.00 31.93
C ASN A 47 0.07 18.44 31.58
N ALA A 48 -1.25 18.67 31.63
CA ALA A 48 -1.90 19.85 31.11
C ALA A 48 -1.57 21.12 31.92
N ALA A 49 -0.34 21.62 31.77
CA ALA A 49 0.00 23.04 31.94
C ALA A 49 0.21 23.70 30.55
N ALA A 50 -0.34 23.08 29.50
CA ALA A 50 -0.31 23.62 28.15
C ALA A 50 -1.22 24.85 28.08
N ASN A 51 -0.63 25.99 27.74
CA ASN A 51 -1.35 27.23 27.53
C ASN A 51 -2.44 26.99 26.46
N PRO A 52 -3.74 27.04 26.80
CA PRO A 52 -4.83 26.61 25.91
C PRO A 52 -4.94 27.43 24.62
N GLY A 53 -4.20 28.56 24.51
CA GLY A 53 -4.09 29.37 23.31
C GLY A 53 -3.03 28.92 22.30
N ASN A 54 -2.11 28.00 22.63
CA ASN A 54 -1.07 27.58 21.68
C ASN A 54 -1.57 26.46 20.76
N ILE A 55 -2.03 26.85 19.58
CA ILE A 55 -2.52 25.94 18.53
C ILE A 55 -1.46 24.90 18.12
N PHE A 56 -0.17 25.25 18.14
CA PHE A 56 0.90 24.35 17.72
C PHE A 56 1.09 23.18 18.69
N ASP A 57 1.02 23.42 20.00
CA ASP A 57 1.11 22.37 21.01
C ASP A 57 -0.05 21.38 20.90
N ARG A 58 -1.25 21.88 20.55
CA ARG A 58 -2.44 21.05 20.37
C ARG A 58 -2.36 20.18 19.12
N ILE A 59 -1.90 20.73 17.99
CA ILE A 59 -1.69 19.95 16.75
C ILE A 59 -0.69 18.81 16.97
N GLN A 60 0.37 19.03 17.77
CA GLN A 60 1.38 18.02 18.04
C GLN A 60 0.92 16.90 19.00
N SER A 61 -0.09 17.16 19.83
CA SER A 61 -0.56 16.21 20.86
C SER A 61 -1.91 15.56 20.54
N HIS A 62 -2.71 16.16 19.65
CA HIS A 62 -4.07 15.74 19.34
C HIS A 62 -4.27 15.55 17.83
N PHE A 63 -3.47 14.69 17.22
CA PHE A 63 -3.61 14.31 15.82
C PHE A 63 -3.90 12.82 15.69
N LEU A 64 -4.69 12.46 14.67
CA LEU A 64 -4.93 11.08 14.25
C LEU A 64 -4.32 10.89 12.86
N CYS A 65 -3.33 10.02 12.75
CA CYS A 65 -2.77 9.64 11.46
C CYS A 65 -3.58 8.47 10.88
N ILE A 66 -4.36 8.74 9.82
CA ILE A 66 -4.99 7.69 9.00
C ILE A 66 -4.18 7.59 7.71
N SER A 67 -3.60 6.41 7.46
CA SER A 67 -2.96 6.10 6.19
C SER A 67 -3.80 5.09 5.42
N GLY A 68 -3.80 5.22 4.09
CA GLY A 68 -4.56 4.36 3.21
C GLY A 68 -3.88 4.30 1.85
N MET A 69 -4.03 3.16 1.18
CA MET A 69 -3.53 2.92 -0.15
C MET A 69 -4.68 2.49 -1.03
N ALA A 70 -4.94 3.22 -2.12
CA ALA A 70 -5.90 2.77 -3.14
C ALA A 70 -5.41 1.45 -3.73
N PHE A 71 -6.28 0.44 -3.74
CA PHE A 71 -6.05 -0.78 -4.51
C PHE A 71 -6.06 -0.44 -6.00
N GLN A 72 -5.14 -1.05 -6.75
CA GLN A 72 -5.00 -0.80 -8.18
C GLN A 72 -5.96 -1.70 -8.96
N ASP A 73 -6.44 -1.22 -10.10
CA ASP A 73 -7.33 -1.95 -10.99
C ASP A 73 -6.65 -2.28 -12.33
N ALA A 74 -7.38 -3.00 -13.20
CA ALA A 74 -6.89 -3.44 -14.50
C ALA A 74 -6.51 -2.28 -15.45
N TRP A 75 -7.02 -1.06 -15.22
CA TRP A 75 -6.82 0.09 -16.09
C TRP A 75 -5.71 1.03 -15.61
N ASN A 76 -5.41 1.06 -14.31
CA ASN A 76 -4.45 2.00 -13.72
C ASN A 76 -3.28 1.35 -12.98
N ILE A 77 -2.99 0.08 -13.26
CA ILE A 77 -1.89 -0.64 -12.61
C ILE A 77 -0.54 0.06 -12.82
N ASP A 78 0.09 0.44 -11.71
CA ASP A 78 1.43 1.00 -11.62
C ASP A 78 2.43 -0.13 -11.30
N LEU A 79 3.18 -0.53 -12.32
CA LEU A 79 4.20 -1.59 -12.22
C LEU A 79 5.36 -1.22 -11.29
N GLN A 80 5.70 0.06 -11.13
CA GLN A 80 6.73 0.49 -10.20
C GLN A 80 6.25 0.37 -8.75
N ARG A 81 4.97 0.66 -8.50
CA ARG A 81 4.35 0.42 -7.20
C ARG A 81 4.21 -1.06 -6.90
N LEU A 82 3.94 -1.88 -7.91
CA LEU A 82 3.92 -3.35 -7.79
C LEU A 82 5.31 -3.89 -7.38
N ARG A 83 6.38 -3.48 -8.06
CA ARG A 83 7.77 -3.88 -7.76
C ARG A 83 8.24 -3.47 -6.36
N ARG A 84 7.67 -2.39 -5.81
CA ARG A 84 8.01 -1.86 -4.48
C ARG A 84 7.12 -2.37 -3.36
N CYS A 85 6.14 -3.24 -3.66
CA CYS A 85 5.27 -3.79 -2.64
C CYS A 85 6.08 -4.61 -1.63
N CYS A 86 6.07 -4.24 -0.36
CA CYS A 86 6.81 -4.95 0.69
C CYS A 86 5.97 -5.99 1.44
N VAL A 87 4.68 -6.11 1.12
CA VAL A 87 3.75 -7.06 1.74
C VAL A 87 3.19 -7.98 0.66
N HIS A 88 3.24 -9.30 0.90
CA HIS A 88 2.82 -10.31 -0.06
C HIS A 88 1.86 -11.29 0.60
N VAL A 89 0.91 -11.79 -0.19
CA VAL A 89 -0.02 -12.86 0.18
C VAL A 89 0.50 -14.17 -0.42
N LEU A 90 0.59 -15.21 0.40
CA LEU A 90 0.81 -16.57 -0.07
C LEU A 90 -0.54 -17.18 -0.46
N ALA A 91 -0.82 -17.24 -1.76
CA ALA A 91 -2.10 -17.78 -2.25
C ALA A 91 -2.11 -19.31 -2.34
N ALA A 92 -1.01 -19.89 -2.82
CA ALA A 92 -0.82 -21.31 -2.95
C ALA A 92 0.65 -21.64 -2.67
N PRO A 93 1.02 -22.91 -2.44
CA PRO A 93 2.42 -23.30 -2.29
C PRO A 93 3.26 -22.78 -3.47
N GLY A 94 4.27 -21.95 -3.17
CA GLY A 94 5.14 -21.33 -4.18
C GLY A 94 4.57 -20.10 -4.90
N GLN A 95 3.33 -19.68 -4.60
CA GLN A 95 2.71 -18.51 -5.22
C GLN A 95 2.60 -17.34 -4.24
N LEU A 96 3.57 -16.42 -4.34
CA LEU A 96 3.56 -15.14 -3.63
C LEU A 96 3.01 -14.03 -4.54
N ILE A 97 1.99 -13.32 -4.07
CA ILE A 97 1.33 -12.24 -4.81
C ILE A 97 1.49 -10.94 -4.03
N PRO A 98 1.97 -9.85 -4.66
CA PRO A 98 2.00 -8.54 -4.01
C PRO A 98 0.62 -8.13 -3.50
N PHE A 99 0.53 -7.69 -2.25
CA PHE A 99 -0.75 -7.33 -1.62
C PHE A 99 -1.51 -6.26 -2.41
N CYS A 100 -0.79 -5.32 -3.04
CA CYS A 100 -1.39 -4.27 -3.86
C CYS A 100 -2.10 -4.76 -5.13
N ALA A 101 -1.83 -6.00 -5.58
CA ALA A 101 -2.44 -6.63 -6.75
C ALA A 101 -3.37 -7.80 -6.41
N TYR A 102 -3.37 -8.26 -5.15
CA TYR A 102 -4.10 -9.47 -4.75
C TYR A 102 -5.61 -9.39 -5.01
N TYR A 103 -6.21 -8.22 -4.82
CA TYR A 103 -7.64 -7.99 -5.02
C TYR A 103 -8.03 -7.59 -6.45
N MET A 104 -7.09 -7.61 -7.39
CA MET A 104 -7.34 -7.16 -8.75
C MET A 104 -8.25 -8.11 -9.52
N THR A 105 -9.09 -7.53 -10.37
CA THR A 105 -9.93 -8.24 -11.34
C THR A 105 -9.40 -8.03 -12.76
N ASP A 106 -9.79 -8.91 -13.68
CA ASP A 106 -9.73 -8.62 -15.11
C ASP A 106 -10.73 -7.51 -15.50
N ILE A 107 -10.69 -7.11 -16.77
CA ILE A 107 -11.60 -6.10 -17.34
C ILE A 107 -13.08 -6.54 -17.32
N SER A 108 -13.36 -7.83 -17.09
CA SER A 108 -14.71 -8.39 -16.96
C SER A 108 -15.15 -8.52 -15.49
N GLY A 109 -14.36 -8.01 -14.53
CA GLY A 109 -14.67 -8.05 -13.10
C GLY A 109 -14.39 -9.39 -12.43
N ARG A 110 -13.68 -10.32 -13.09
CA ARG A 110 -13.31 -11.62 -12.48
C ARG A 110 -11.99 -11.48 -11.73
N ARG A 111 -11.91 -11.96 -10.49
CA ARG A 111 -10.66 -11.93 -9.71
C ARG A 111 -9.54 -12.69 -10.42
N LEU A 112 -8.35 -12.07 -10.50
CA LEU A 112 -7.17 -12.70 -11.08
C LEU A 112 -6.63 -13.82 -10.18
N PHE A 113 -6.70 -13.59 -8.87
CA PHE A 113 -6.25 -14.52 -7.85
C PHE A 113 -7.46 -14.99 -7.04
N ASP A 114 -7.98 -16.16 -7.43
CA ASP A 114 -9.10 -16.81 -6.74
C ASP A 114 -8.63 -18.20 -6.27
N VAL A 115 -8.15 -18.23 -5.03
CA VAL A 115 -7.69 -19.45 -4.35
C VAL A 115 -8.77 -20.52 -4.24
N HIS A 116 -10.06 -20.12 -4.14
CA HIS A 116 -11.17 -21.08 -4.13
C HIS A 116 -11.41 -21.69 -5.52
N ARG A 117 -11.33 -20.88 -6.58
CA ARG A 117 -11.45 -21.37 -7.96
C ARG A 117 -10.28 -22.26 -8.36
N GLN A 118 -9.05 -21.94 -7.95
CA GLN A 118 -7.87 -22.75 -8.27
C GLN A 118 -7.93 -24.13 -7.62
N ALA A 119 -8.39 -24.24 -6.38
CA ALA A 119 -8.63 -25.52 -5.72
C ALA A 119 -9.68 -26.35 -6.47
N MET A 120 -10.79 -25.74 -6.91
CA MET A 120 -11.83 -26.42 -7.71
C MET A 120 -11.33 -26.86 -9.10
N LEU A 121 -10.48 -26.08 -9.77
CA LEU A 121 -9.91 -26.42 -11.08
C LEU A 121 -8.81 -27.49 -11.01
N SER A 122 -8.14 -27.62 -9.86
CA SER A 122 -7.20 -28.71 -9.57
C SER A 122 -7.96 -30.00 -9.27
N ALA A 123 -9.00 -29.94 -8.44
CA ALA A 123 -9.84 -31.09 -8.11
C ALA A 123 -10.57 -31.69 -9.33
N ARG A 124 -10.96 -30.87 -10.32
CA ARG A 124 -11.55 -31.33 -11.59
C ARG A 124 -10.57 -32.06 -12.52
N ARG A 125 -9.26 -31.96 -12.29
CA ARG A 125 -8.22 -32.67 -13.07
C ARG A 125 -7.88 -34.05 -12.50
N CYS A 126 -8.29 -34.33 -11.26
CA CYS A 126 -8.21 -35.65 -10.65
C CYS A 126 -9.47 -36.47 -10.99
N THR A 127 -9.79 -36.65 -12.27
CA THR A 127 -10.71 -37.73 -12.66
C THR A 127 -9.88 -39.01 -12.73
N CYS A 128 -10.11 -39.90 -11.76
CA CYS A 128 -9.53 -41.23 -11.66
C CYS A 128 -9.42 -41.91 -13.04
N SER A 129 -8.21 -42.33 -13.41
CA SER A 129 -8.02 -43.42 -14.39
C SER A 129 -8.25 -44.76 -13.70
#